data_AF-A0A352AK70-F1
#
_entry.id   AF-A0A352AK70-F1
#
_cell.length_a   1.000
_cell.length_b   1.000
_cell.length_c   1.000
_cell.angle_alpha   90.00
_cell.angle_beta   90.00
_cell.angle_gamma   90.00
#
_symmetry.space_group_name_H-M   'P 1'
#
loop_
_entity.id
_entity.type
_entity.pdbx_description
1 polymer ?
#
loop_
_entity_poly.entity_id
_entity_poly.type
_entity_poly.pdbx_seq_one_letter_code
_entity_poly.pdbx_strand_id
1 'polypeptide(L)'
;MFRLFKRLFQDDKKLAAQQARIEQLEFQVSQLQADKTIELQQSRIDQLEHQLNNLKVNQKDEAQQTRIDELEADMSTKLGLLEQQNSVIKELTKRLEMLESQQSEIQTSTKPAVMDVPLEGMERLTQLEQHLVSIQPSSESEFISVTSIDKVTDVSPDRVYFEALQEMAERYAMPLCYPDSTFRGDKPLSRQEFVQHLVALTQQIQRMILASSMGG
;
A
#
# COMPACT_ATOMS: atom_id res chain seq x y z
N MET A 1 24.81 -3.03 107.31
CA MET A 1 23.55 -2.25 107.30
C MET A 1 23.58 -1.05 106.34
N PHE A 2 24.50 -0.08 106.48
CA PHE A 2 24.49 1.17 105.68
C PHE A 2 24.66 1.01 104.14
N ARG A 3 25.40 -0.01 103.67
CA ARG A 3 25.60 -0.24 102.21
C ARG A 3 24.36 -0.83 101.51
N LEU A 4 23.55 -1.62 102.20
CA LEU A 4 22.30 -2.16 101.66
C LEU A 4 21.23 -1.07 101.55
N PHE A 5 21.14 -0.20 102.56
CA PHE A 5 20.22 0.94 102.57
C PHE A 5 20.54 1.96 101.47
N LYS A 6 21.82 2.23 101.21
CA LYS A 6 22.25 3.11 100.11
C LYS A 6 21.97 2.52 98.73
N ARG A 7 21.99 1.19 98.59
CA ARG A 7 21.69 0.49 97.33
C ARG A 7 20.19 0.55 97.01
N LEU A 8 19.34 0.21 97.98
CA LEU A 8 17.89 0.31 97.88
C LEU A 8 17.44 1.73 97.49
N PHE A 9 17.94 2.76 98.16
CA PHE A 9 17.59 4.15 97.86
C PHE A 9 18.08 4.63 96.49
N GLN A 10 19.18 4.06 96.00
CA GLN A 10 19.74 4.39 94.69
C GLN A 10 19.03 3.65 93.56
N ASP A 11 18.46 2.48 93.84
CA ASP A 11 17.60 1.72 92.94
C ASP A 11 16.20 2.36 92.86
N ASP A 12 15.63 2.83 93.97
CA ASP A 12 14.37 3.61 93.99
C ASP A 12 14.50 4.91 93.20
N LYS A 13 15.61 5.63 93.34
CA LYS A 13 15.86 6.86 92.59
C LYS A 13 16.03 6.61 91.09
N LYS A 14 16.64 5.47 90.71
CA LYS A 14 16.75 5.05 89.31
C LYS A 14 15.40 4.61 88.74
N LEU A 15 14.60 3.91 89.53
CA LEU A 15 13.25 3.49 89.15
C LEU A 15 12.35 4.71 88.92
N ALA A 16 12.37 5.68 89.85
CA ALA A 16 11.65 6.94 89.72
C ALA A 16 12.11 7.75 88.49
N ALA A 17 13.42 7.76 88.20
CA ALA A 17 13.95 8.43 87.01
C ALA A 17 13.53 7.73 85.70
N GLN A 18 13.46 6.39 85.70
CA GLN A 18 12.95 5.63 84.56
C GLN A 18 11.45 5.84 84.36
N GLN A 19 10.67 5.87 85.44
CA GLN A 19 9.23 6.15 85.38
C GLN A 19 8.95 7.55 84.84
N ALA A 20 9.66 8.57 85.33
CA ALA A 20 9.55 9.93 84.79
C ALA A 20 9.95 9.99 83.30
N ARG A 21 10.95 9.21 82.87
CA ARG A 21 11.34 9.13 81.45
C ARG A 21 10.29 8.42 80.60
N ILE A 22 9.65 7.38 81.14
CA ILE A 22 8.56 6.67 80.48
C ILE A 22 7.37 7.61 80.33
N GLU A 23 6.94 8.31 81.39
CA GLU A 23 5.85 9.29 81.32
C GLU A 23 6.14 10.41 80.30
N GLN A 24 7.38 10.89 80.25
CA GLN A 24 7.79 11.88 79.24
C GLN A 24 7.72 11.33 77.81
N LEU A 25 8.12 10.08 77.60
CA LEU A 25 8.03 9.42 76.30
C LEU A 25 6.58 9.13 75.90
N GLU A 26 5.75 8.68 76.84
CA GLU A 26 4.32 8.47 76.64
C GLU A 26 3.63 9.78 76.26
N PHE A 27 3.99 10.89 76.90
CA PHE A 27 3.50 12.21 76.54
C PHE A 27 3.97 12.64 75.14
N GLN A 28 5.24 12.44 74.79
CA GLN A 28 5.74 12.74 73.45
C GLN A 28 5.07 11.88 72.37
N VAL A 29 4.85 10.60 72.65
CA VAL A 29 4.12 9.69 71.74
C VAL A 29 2.68 10.16 71.59
N SER A 30 2.00 10.54 72.68
CA SER A 30 0.65 11.09 72.63
C SER A 30 0.57 12.39 71.81
N GLN A 31 1.55 13.29 71.95
CA GLN A 31 1.64 14.52 71.14
C GLN A 31 1.89 14.23 69.66
N LEU A 32 2.81 13.31 69.34
CA LEU A 32 3.11 12.93 67.96
C LEU A 32 1.95 12.17 67.31
N GLN A 33 1.17 11.40 68.07
CA GLN A 33 -0.05 10.75 67.60
C GLN A 33 -1.21 11.74 67.44
N ALA A 34 -1.27 12.79 68.26
CA ALA A 34 -2.26 13.86 68.12
C ALA A 34 -1.95 14.78 66.92
N ASP A 35 -0.70 14.78 66.44
CA ASP A 35 -0.29 15.51 65.24
C ASP A 35 -0.83 14.82 63.97
N LYS A 36 -1.94 15.35 63.46
CA LYS A 36 -2.64 14.89 62.24
C LYS A 36 -1.75 14.87 60.99
N THR A 37 -0.55 15.44 61.06
CA THR A 37 0.42 15.47 59.97
C THR A 37 0.84 14.07 59.54
N ILE A 38 1.03 13.13 60.49
CA ILE A 38 1.46 11.75 60.17
C ILE A 38 0.32 10.98 59.47
N GLU A 39 -0.90 11.09 59.98
CA GLU A 39 -2.08 10.44 59.39
C GLU A 39 -2.38 10.98 57.98
N LEU A 40 -2.25 12.29 57.76
CA LEU A 40 -2.39 12.92 56.45
C LEU A 40 -1.29 12.46 55.47
N GLN A 41 -0.06 12.31 55.95
CA GLN A 41 1.06 11.81 55.15
C GLN A 41 0.87 10.33 54.77
N GLN A 42 0.40 9.48 55.69
CA GLN A 42 0.09 8.08 55.40
C GLN A 42 -1.03 7.95 54.36
N SER A 43 -2.13 8.71 54.53
CA SER A 43 -3.21 8.75 53.54
C SER A 43 -2.72 9.21 52.16
N ARG A 44 -1.77 10.17 52.10
CA ARG A 44 -1.18 10.61 50.84
C ARG A 44 -0.30 9.55 50.19
N ILE A 45 0.44 8.76 50.98
CA ILE A 45 1.23 7.63 50.50
C ILE A 45 0.31 6.57 49.90
N ASP A 46 -0.75 6.18 50.60
CA ASP A 46 -1.74 5.19 50.12
C ASP A 46 -2.37 5.63 48.79
N GLN A 47 -2.72 6.91 48.66
CA GLN A 47 -3.23 7.49 47.41
C GLN A 47 -2.21 7.40 46.27
N LEU A 48 -0.94 7.73 46.54
CA LEU A 48 0.12 7.67 45.53
C LEU A 48 0.44 6.23 45.12
N GLU A 49 0.41 5.27 46.05
CA GLU A 49 0.58 3.85 45.75
C GLU A 49 -0.54 3.33 44.85
N HIS A 50 -1.79 3.70 45.13
CA HIS A 50 -2.92 3.35 44.27
C HIS A 50 -2.79 3.99 42.88
N GLN A 51 -2.37 5.25 42.79
CA GLN A 51 -2.10 5.91 41.50
C GLN A 51 -0.98 5.22 40.72
N LEU A 52 0.09 4.82 41.41
CA LEU A 52 1.23 4.15 40.80
C LEU A 52 0.88 2.74 40.31
N ASN A 53 0.05 2.00 41.05
CA ASN A 53 -0.49 0.71 40.60
C ASN A 53 -1.40 0.85 39.39
N ASN A 54 -2.31 1.83 39.38
CA ASN A 54 -3.17 2.10 38.21
C ASN A 54 -2.36 2.47 36.97
N LEU A 55 -1.32 3.29 37.12
CA LEU A 55 -0.44 3.67 36.02
C LEU A 55 0.39 2.48 35.50
N LYS A 56 0.87 1.60 36.39
CA LYS A 56 1.56 0.36 35.99
C LYS A 56 0.66 -0.57 35.19
N VAL A 57 -0.58 -0.77 35.64
CA VAL A 57 -1.59 -1.60 34.95
C VAL A 57 -1.95 -1.02 33.58
N ASN A 58 -1.93 0.30 33.42
CA ASN A 58 -2.26 0.96 32.14
C ASN A 58 -1.08 1.04 31.15
N GLN A 59 0.17 0.89 31.59
CA GLN A 59 1.34 1.06 30.72
C GLN A 59 1.77 -0.22 30.00
N LYS A 60 1.20 -1.37 30.34
CA LYS A 60 1.72 -2.65 29.91
C LYS A 60 0.64 -3.74 30.04
N ASP A 61 0.36 -4.48 28.97
CA ASP A 61 0.64 -5.94 28.95
C ASP A 61 -0.36 -6.87 28.23
N GLU A 62 -1.62 -6.52 27.94
CA GLU A 62 -2.48 -7.48 27.19
C GLU A 62 -2.80 -7.01 25.76
N ALA A 63 -3.67 -6.02 25.57
CA ALA A 63 -4.17 -5.68 24.23
C ALA A 63 -3.07 -5.20 23.24
N GLN A 64 -2.01 -4.58 23.74
CA GLN A 64 -0.87 -4.19 22.91
C GLN A 64 0.07 -5.35 22.64
N GLN A 65 0.27 -6.25 23.61
CA GLN A 65 1.12 -7.44 23.43
C GLN A 65 0.45 -8.44 22.50
N THR A 66 -0.85 -8.69 22.65
CA THR A 66 -1.61 -9.53 21.71
C THR A 66 -1.56 -8.96 20.30
N ARG A 67 -1.63 -7.64 20.14
CA ARG A 67 -1.52 -7.01 18.82
C ARG A 67 -0.12 -7.17 18.22
N ILE A 68 0.92 -7.11 19.03
CA ILE A 68 2.30 -7.37 18.60
C ILE A 68 2.44 -8.83 18.18
N ASP A 69 1.96 -9.78 19.00
CA ASP A 69 2.03 -11.22 18.70
C ASP A 69 1.26 -11.56 17.40
N GLU A 70 0.09 -10.96 17.18
CA GLU A 70 -0.68 -11.08 15.93
C GLU A 70 0.10 -10.55 14.71
N LEU A 71 0.74 -9.38 14.85
CA LEU A 71 1.53 -8.78 13.78
C LEU A 71 2.78 -9.60 13.47
N GLU A 72 3.42 -10.19 14.48
CA GLU A 72 4.56 -11.08 14.31
C GLU A 72 4.17 -12.37 13.56
N ALA A 73 3.02 -12.96 13.92
CA ALA A 73 2.48 -14.10 13.20
C ALA A 73 2.15 -13.76 11.73
N ASP A 74 1.48 -12.63 11.48
CA ASP A 74 1.16 -12.17 10.12
C ASP A 74 2.43 -11.91 9.29
N MET A 75 3.43 -11.23 9.87
CA MET A 75 4.72 -11.03 9.21
C MET A 75 5.42 -12.35 8.88
N SER A 76 5.41 -13.32 9.79
CA SER A 76 6.01 -14.63 9.53
C SER A 76 5.33 -15.35 8.37
N THR A 77 3.99 -15.29 8.25
CA THR A 77 3.27 -15.89 7.12
C THR A 77 3.59 -15.19 5.80
N LYS A 78 3.66 -13.85 5.80
CA LYS A 78 4.02 -13.06 4.62
C LYS A 78 5.45 -13.35 4.16
N LEU A 79 6.39 -13.51 5.08
CA LEU A 79 7.77 -13.89 4.77
C LEU A 79 7.81 -15.25 4.06
N GLY A 80 7.07 -16.25 4.56
CA GLY A 80 6.98 -17.55 3.90
C GLY A 80 6.40 -17.47 2.47
N LEU A 81 5.36 -16.63 2.27
CA LEU A 81 4.79 -16.41 0.94
C LEU A 81 5.78 -15.72 -0.01
N LEU A 82 6.55 -14.74 0.48
CA LEU A 82 7.59 -14.07 -0.31
C LEU A 82 8.72 -15.04 -0.69
N GLU A 83 9.14 -15.92 0.22
CA GLU A 83 10.11 -16.97 -0.08
C GLU A 83 9.59 -17.94 -1.16
N GLN A 84 8.33 -18.34 -1.08
CA GLN A 84 7.68 -19.15 -2.10
C GLN A 84 7.65 -18.43 -3.46
N GLN A 85 7.26 -17.15 -3.49
CA GLN A 85 7.25 -16.35 -4.72
C GLN A 85 8.66 -16.26 -5.33
N ASN A 86 9.69 -16.02 -4.51
CA ASN A 86 11.08 -15.99 -4.96
C ASN A 86 11.54 -17.32 -5.53
N SER A 87 11.07 -18.46 -4.99
CA SER A 87 11.34 -19.77 -5.56
C SER A 87 10.68 -19.96 -6.93
N VAL A 88 9.43 -19.52 -7.09
CA VAL A 88 8.73 -19.56 -8.39
C VAL A 88 9.41 -18.67 -9.42
N ILE A 89 9.80 -17.46 -9.03
CA ILE A 89 10.53 -16.54 -9.92
C ILE A 89 11.82 -17.20 -10.40
N LYS A 90 12.63 -17.78 -9.49
CA LYS A 90 13.86 -18.48 -9.87
C LYS A 90 13.61 -19.61 -10.88
N GLU A 91 12.57 -20.41 -10.67
CA GLU A 91 12.19 -21.49 -11.59
C GLU A 91 11.75 -20.94 -12.96
N LEU A 92 10.95 -19.87 -12.98
CA LEU A 92 10.52 -19.22 -14.22
C LEU A 92 11.69 -18.58 -14.97
N THR A 93 12.62 -17.92 -14.26
CA THR A 93 13.85 -17.38 -14.85
C THR A 93 14.68 -18.49 -15.49
N LYS A 94 14.84 -19.63 -14.81
CA LYS A 94 15.55 -20.79 -15.37
C LYS A 94 14.87 -21.35 -16.61
N ARG A 95 13.53 -21.39 -16.64
CA ARG A 95 12.77 -21.81 -17.83
C ARG A 95 12.93 -20.83 -18.98
N LEU A 96 12.94 -19.52 -18.70
CA LEU A 96 13.23 -18.49 -19.70
C LEU A 96 14.62 -18.68 -20.30
N GLU A 97 15.66 -18.84 -19.47
CA GLU A 97 17.04 -19.11 -19.94
C GLU A 97 17.11 -20.39 -20.82
N MET A 98 16.37 -21.44 -20.45
CA MET A 98 16.30 -22.68 -21.22
C MET A 98 15.61 -22.47 -22.58
N LEU A 99 14.53 -21.67 -22.63
CA LEU A 99 13.83 -21.33 -23.87
C LEU A 99 14.67 -20.40 -24.77
N GLU A 100 15.39 -19.44 -24.20
CA GLU A 100 16.32 -18.57 -24.93
C GLU A 100 17.50 -19.38 -25.52
N SER A 101 17.99 -20.37 -24.79
CA SER A 101 19.01 -21.30 -25.29
C SER A 101 18.47 -22.16 -26.44
N GLN A 102 17.21 -22.61 -26.37
CA GLN A 102 16.55 -23.34 -27.47
C GLN A 102 16.32 -22.45 -28.71
N GLN A 103 16.06 -21.14 -28.53
CA GLN A 103 16.00 -20.19 -29.65
C GLN A 103 17.36 -20.02 -30.34
N SER A 104 18.46 -20.15 -29.60
CA SER A 104 19.82 -20.06 -30.16
C SER A 104 20.19 -21.27 -31.01
N GLU A 105 19.68 -22.47 -30.69
CA GLU A 105 19.86 -23.67 -31.52
C GLU A 105 19.11 -23.60 -32.87
N ILE A 106 18.01 -22.83 -32.94
CA ILE A 106 17.26 -22.57 -34.18
C ILE A 106 18.02 -21.61 -35.13
N GLN A 107 19.02 -20.86 -34.63
CA GLN A 107 19.73 -19.82 -35.40
C GLN A 107 21.09 -20.24 -35.98
N THR A 108 21.54 -21.50 -35.83
CA THR A 108 22.78 -21.97 -36.51
C THR A 108 22.60 -22.31 -37.99
N SER A 109 21.42 -22.06 -38.56
CA SER A 109 21.22 -21.96 -40.00
C SER A 109 20.20 -20.88 -40.35
N THR A 110 20.60 -19.61 -40.31
CA THR A 110 20.39 -18.66 -41.44
C THR A 110 21.01 -17.27 -41.19
N LYS A 111 21.85 -16.89 -42.15
CA LYS A 111 22.46 -15.59 -42.47
C LYS A 111 21.39 -14.48 -42.64
N PRO A 112 21.68 -13.16 -42.44
CA PRO A 112 20.64 -12.18 -42.12
C PRO A 112 19.69 -11.99 -43.30
N ALA A 113 18.43 -12.33 -43.09
CA ALA A 113 17.34 -12.01 -43.98
C ALA A 113 16.47 -10.96 -43.29
N VAL A 114 16.22 -9.89 -44.03
CA VAL A 114 15.10 -8.95 -43.93
C VAL A 114 13.94 -9.53 -43.11
N MET A 115 13.39 -8.75 -42.17
CA MET A 115 12.13 -9.08 -41.50
C MET A 115 11.03 -9.27 -42.56
N ASP A 116 10.84 -10.50 -42.99
CA ASP A 116 9.69 -10.92 -43.79
C ASP A 116 8.52 -10.94 -42.82
N VAL A 117 7.74 -9.86 -42.81
CA VAL A 117 6.41 -9.87 -42.19
C VAL A 117 5.66 -11.01 -42.86
N PRO A 118 5.22 -12.07 -42.15
CA PRO A 118 4.58 -13.20 -42.80
C PRO A 118 3.39 -12.71 -43.64
N LEU A 119 3.47 -12.89 -44.96
CA LEU A 119 2.47 -12.48 -45.96
C LEU A 119 1.06 -12.95 -45.55
N GLU A 120 0.98 -14.10 -44.88
CA GLU A 120 -0.21 -14.73 -44.32
C GLU A 120 -1.03 -13.82 -43.37
N GLY A 121 -0.35 -13.01 -42.54
CA GLY A 121 -1.01 -12.10 -41.60
C GLY A 121 -1.65 -10.90 -42.32
N MET A 122 -0.97 -10.40 -43.35
CA MET A 122 -1.44 -9.29 -44.18
C MET A 122 -2.65 -9.69 -45.03
N GLU A 123 -2.63 -10.90 -45.59
CA GLU A 123 -3.73 -11.45 -46.37
C GLU A 123 -4.99 -11.66 -45.52
N ARG A 124 -4.84 -12.16 -44.29
CA ARG A 124 -5.97 -12.33 -43.36
C ARG A 124 -6.61 -11.01 -42.95
N LEU A 125 -5.81 -9.97 -42.74
CA LEU A 125 -6.33 -8.62 -42.45
C LEU A 125 -7.07 -8.04 -43.65
N THR A 126 -6.52 -8.21 -44.85
CA THR A 126 -7.19 -7.79 -46.10
C THR A 126 -8.50 -8.55 -46.31
N GLN A 127 -8.56 -9.84 -45.97
CA GLN A 127 -9.79 -10.63 -46.02
C GLN A 127 -10.82 -10.17 -44.98
N LEU A 128 -10.39 -9.81 -43.77
CA LEU A 128 -11.27 -9.23 -42.75
C LEU A 128 -11.84 -7.89 -43.23
N GLU A 129 -11.02 -7.03 -43.83
CA GLU A 129 -11.46 -5.78 -44.45
C GLU A 129 -12.53 -6.02 -45.51
N GLN A 130 -12.30 -6.94 -46.44
CA GLN A 130 -13.27 -7.28 -47.48
C GLN A 130 -14.59 -7.82 -46.89
N HIS A 131 -14.50 -8.61 -45.81
CA HIS A 131 -15.68 -9.14 -45.14
C HIS A 131 -16.46 -8.03 -44.41
N LEU A 132 -15.77 -7.01 -43.90
CA LEU A 132 -16.36 -5.87 -43.19
C LEU A 132 -16.91 -4.80 -44.13
N VAL A 133 -16.35 -4.64 -45.33
CA VAL A 133 -16.88 -3.79 -46.39
C VAL A 133 -18.24 -4.29 -46.92
N SER A 134 -18.59 -5.56 -46.71
CA SER A 134 -19.93 -6.09 -47.03
C SER A 134 -21.04 -5.54 -46.13
N ILE A 135 -20.68 -4.95 -44.99
CA ILE A 135 -21.56 -4.13 -44.17
C ILE A 135 -21.64 -2.79 -44.89
N GLN A 136 -22.74 -2.53 -45.61
CA GLN A 136 -22.93 -1.24 -46.28
C GLN A 136 -22.74 -0.11 -45.26
N PRO A 137 -21.70 0.73 -45.38
CA PRO A 137 -21.62 1.91 -44.55
C PRO A 137 -22.76 2.81 -45.03
N SER A 138 -23.78 2.98 -44.19
CA SER A 138 -24.58 4.19 -44.28
C SER A 138 -23.61 5.37 -44.25
N SER A 139 -23.88 6.44 -44.99
CA SER A 139 -23.04 7.65 -45.02
C SER A 139 -22.80 8.30 -43.65
N GLU A 140 -23.49 7.83 -42.60
CA GLU A 140 -23.29 8.20 -41.19
C GLU A 140 -22.22 7.37 -40.47
N SER A 141 -21.74 6.28 -41.06
CA SER A 141 -20.84 5.31 -40.44
C SER A 141 -19.37 5.47 -40.87
N GLU A 142 -19.07 6.41 -41.76
CA GLU A 142 -17.71 6.65 -42.23
C GLU A 142 -17.00 7.64 -41.29
N PHE A 143 -16.06 7.14 -40.50
CA PHE A 143 -15.30 7.98 -39.57
C PHE A 143 -14.28 8.84 -40.31
N ILE A 144 -14.15 10.10 -39.90
CA ILE A 144 -13.17 11.05 -40.41
C ILE A 144 -11.97 11.17 -39.47
N SER A 145 -10.80 11.38 -40.06
CA SER A 145 -9.60 11.77 -39.33
C SER A 145 -9.58 13.28 -39.08
N VAL A 146 -9.15 13.67 -37.89
CA VAL A 146 -8.94 15.07 -37.53
C VAL A 146 -7.48 15.26 -37.16
N THR A 147 -6.88 16.34 -37.65
CA THR A 147 -5.46 16.65 -37.37
C THR A 147 -5.22 17.24 -35.99
N SER A 148 -6.29 17.59 -35.28
CA SER A 148 -6.27 18.13 -33.92
C SER A 148 -7.64 17.92 -33.30
N ILE A 149 -7.67 17.49 -32.03
CA ILE A 149 -8.90 17.20 -31.29
C ILE A 149 -9.74 18.46 -31.03
N ASP A 150 -9.15 19.65 -31.12
CA ASP A 150 -9.84 20.94 -30.97
C ASP A 150 -10.89 21.18 -32.05
N LYS A 151 -10.84 20.44 -33.16
CA LYS A 151 -11.84 20.50 -34.25
C LYS A 151 -13.10 19.69 -33.93
N VAL A 152 -13.10 18.93 -32.84
CA VAL A 152 -14.21 18.06 -32.43
C VAL A 152 -15.16 18.83 -31.52
N THR A 153 -16.43 18.88 -31.90
CA THR A 153 -17.40 19.83 -31.32
C THR A 153 -17.94 19.43 -29.95
N ASP A 154 -17.94 18.13 -29.63
CA ASP A 154 -18.54 17.56 -28.42
C ASP A 154 -17.50 17.05 -27.41
N VAL A 155 -16.21 17.29 -27.66
CA VAL A 155 -15.09 16.89 -26.80
C VAL A 155 -14.51 18.13 -26.12
N SER A 156 -14.69 18.21 -24.80
CA SER A 156 -14.14 19.32 -24.00
C SER A 156 -12.77 18.96 -23.41
N PRO A 157 -11.82 19.92 -23.30
CA PRO A 157 -10.52 19.72 -22.66
C PRO A 157 -10.57 19.18 -21.23
N ASP A 158 -11.66 19.46 -20.50
CA ASP A 158 -11.84 19.01 -19.10
C ASP A 158 -12.17 17.52 -18.95
N ARG A 159 -12.33 16.77 -20.05
CA ARG A 159 -12.70 15.35 -20.02
C ARG A 159 -11.47 14.46 -19.82
N VAL A 160 -11.63 13.41 -19.01
CA VAL A 160 -10.56 12.42 -18.69
C VAL A 160 -9.97 11.75 -19.94
N TYR A 161 -10.77 11.59 -21.01
CA TYR A 161 -10.34 10.96 -22.27
C TYR A 161 -9.76 11.95 -23.29
N PHE A 162 -9.69 13.25 -22.99
CA PHE A 162 -9.21 14.27 -23.94
C PHE A 162 -7.78 14.00 -24.39
N GLU A 163 -6.86 13.76 -23.43
CA GLU A 163 -5.44 13.50 -23.70
C GLU A 163 -5.24 12.25 -24.56
N ALA A 164 -5.98 11.18 -24.27
CA ALA A 164 -5.92 9.94 -25.05
C ALA A 164 -6.41 10.16 -26.49
N LEU A 165 -7.52 10.88 -26.68
CA LEU A 165 -8.02 11.20 -28.01
C LEU A 165 -7.08 12.12 -28.79
N GLN A 166 -6.43 13.06 -28.10
CA GLN A 166 -5.42 13.92 -28.69
C GLN A 166 -4.24 13.13 -29.22
N GLU A 167 -3.68 12.21 -28.43
CA GLU A 167 -2.57 11.36 -28.89
C GLU A 167 -3.01 10.49 -30.09
N MET A 168 -4.20 9.89 -30.03
CA MET A 168 -4.72 9.07 -31.13
C MET A 168 -4.94 9.86 -32.43
N ALA A 169 -5.43 11.10 -32.34
CA ALA A 169 -5.65 11.95 -33.50
C ALA A 169 -4.33 12.49 -34.09
N GLU A 170 -3.45 13.02 -33.25
CA GLU A 170 -2.25 13.74 -33.70
C GLU A 170 -1.09 12.79 -34.06
N ARG A 171 -0.86 11.75 -33.24
CA ARG A 171 0.27 10.83 -33.43
C ARG A 171 -0.07 9.65 -34.32
N TYR A 172 -1.27 9.10 -34.14
CA TYR A 172 -1.69 7.89 -34.85
C TYR A 172 -2.65 8.19 -36.01
N ALA A 173 -3.04 9.46 -36.26
CA ALA A 173 -3.91 9.82 -37.38
C ALA A 173 -5.17 8.94 -37.48
N MET A 174 -5.72 8.53 -36.33
CA MET A 174 -6.86 7.60 -36.27
C MET A 174 -8.16 8.30 -36.66
N PRO A 175 -9.01 7.67 -37.50
CA PRO A 175 -10.36 8.16 -37.76
C PRO A 175 -11.25 7.84 -36.55
N LEU A 176 -11.60 8.88 -35.80
CA LEU A 176 -12.34 8.78 -34.53
C LEU A 176 -13.66 9.56 -34.54
N CYS A 177 -13.82 10.51 -35.46
CA CYS A 177 -14.97 11.40 -35.48
C CYS A 177 -15.98 10.99 -36.54
N TYR A 178 -17.25 11.23 -36.28
CA TYR A 178 -18.30 11.13 -37.30
C TYR A 178 -18.16 12.28 -38.32
N PRO A 179 -18.78 12.18 -39.51
CA PRO A 179 -18.71 13.21 -40.55
C PRO A 179 -19.16 14.61 -40.10
N ASP A 180 -19.97 14.68 -39.04
CA ASP A 180 -20.43 15.92 -38.39
C ASP A 180 -19.40 16.52 -37.41
N SER A 181 -18.17 16.00 -37.37
CA SER A 181 -17.11 16.42 -36.44
C SER A 181 -17.48 16.26 -34.97
N THR A 182 -18.18 15.17 -34.65
CA THR A 182 -18.47 14.74 -33.28
C THR A 182 -17.77 13.41 -32.94
N PHE A 183 -17.42 13.17 -31.69
CA PHE A 183 -16.86 11.90 -31.19
C PHE A 183 -17.95 10.98 -30.60
N ARG A 184 -19.00 11.57 -30.03
CA ARG A 184 -20.17 10.90 -29.42
C ARG A 184 -19.79 9.95 -28.28
N GLY A 185 -18.89 10.40 -27.40
CA GLY A 185 -18.38 9.58 -26.29
C GLY A 185 -19.41 9.21 -25.20
N ASP A 186 -20.59 9.81 -25.24
CA ASP A 186 -21.74 9.49 -24.38
C ASP A 186 -22.64 8.38 -24.97
N LYS A 187 -22.46 8.02 -26.25
CA LYS A 187 -23.23 6.96 -26.91
C LYS A 187 -22.50 5.61 -26.85
N PRO A 188 -23.23 4.51 -26.66
CA PRO A 188 -22.65 3.18 -26.76
C PRO A 188 -22.20 2.91 -28.20
N LEU A 189 -21.00 2.35 -28.35
CA LEU A 189 -20.44 1.97 -29.63
C LEU A 189 -21.16 0.74 -30.19
N SER A 190 -21.61 0.80 -31.44
CA SER A 190 -22.15 -0.36 -32.12
C SER A 190 -21.04 -1.36 -32.46
N ARG A 191 -21.42 -2.62 -32.65
CA ARG A 191 -20.46 -3.67 -33.05
C ARG A 191 -19.79 -3.35 -34.39
N GLN A 192 -20.49 -2.66 -35.29
CA GLN A 192 -19.96 -2.28 -36.60
C GLN A 192 -18.90 -1.19 -36.46
N GLU A 193 -19.21 -0.14 -35.70
CA GLU A 193 -18.30 0.98 -35.45
C GLU A 193 -17.03 0.51 -34.72
N PHE A 194 -17.17 -0.37 -33.72
CA PHE A 194 -16.02 -0.97 -33.04
C PHE A 194 -15.07 -1.67 -34.01
N VAL A 195 -15.62 -2.46 -34.91
CA VAL A 195 -14.82 -3.22 -35.87
C VAL A 195 -14.15 -2.30 -36.89
N GLN A 196 -14.82 -1.23 -37.33
CA GLN A 196 -14.20 -0.23 -38.21
C GLN A 196 -13.00 0.46 -37.56
N HIS A 197 -13.12 0.87 -36.28
CA HIS A 197 -11.99 1.45 -35.55
C HIS A 197 -10.81 0.46 -35.41
N LEU A 198 -11.10 -0.82 -35.15
CA LEU A 198 -10.06 -1.85 -35.02
C LEU A 198 -9.32 -2.11 -36.34
N VAL A 199 -10.06 -2.11 -37.45
CA VAL A 199 -9.47 -2.23 -38.80
C VAL A 199 -8.60 -1.01 -39.10
N ALA A 200 -9.12 0.21 -38.88
CA ALA A 200 -8.37 1.44 -39.13
C ALA A 200 -7.07 1.50 -38.30
N LEU A 201 -7.13 1.07 -37.04
CA LEU A 201 -5.94 0.98 -36.17
C LEU A 201 -4.90 0.03 -36.74
N THR A 202 -5.35 -1.12 -37.20
CA THR A 202 -4.45 -2.15 -37.76
C THR A 202 -3.76 -1.65 -39.03
N GLN A 203 -4.50 -0.99 -39.92
CA GLN A 203 -3.94 -0.36 -41.13
C GLN A 203 -2.91 0.72 -40.79
N GLN A 204 -3.19 1.54 -39.77
CA GLN A 204 -2.25 2.58 -39.35
C GLN A 204 -0.95 1.97 -38.80
N ILE A 205 -1.06 0.94 -37.95
CA ILE A 205 0.11 0.23 -37.43
C ILE A 205 0.94 -0.34 -38.58
N GLN A 206 0.29 -0.95 -39.57
CA GLN A 206 0.98 -1.45 -40.77
C GLN A 206 1.69 -0.32 -41.52
N ARG A 207 1.04 0.83 -41.74
CA ARG A 207 1.67 2.00 -42.38
C ARG A 207 2.90 2.47 -41.60
N MET A 208 2.83 2.51 -40.28
CA MET A 208 3.96 2.91 -39.43
C MET A 208 5.13 1.92 -39.51
N ILE A 209 4.85 0.61 -39.53
CA ILE A 209 5.87 -0.44 -39.68
C ILE A 209 6.56 -0.34 -41.05
N LEU A 210 5.78 -0.21 -42.13
CA LEU A 210 6.31 -0.07 -43.49
C LEU A 210 7.11 1.23 -43.68
N ALA A 211 6.64 2.34 -43.09
CA ALA A 211 7.37 3.60 -43.12
C ALA A 211 8.71 3.49 -42.37
N SER A 212 8.74 2.77 -41.24
CA SER A 212 9.97 2.53 -40.48
C SER A 212 10.93 1.58 -41.19
N SER A 213 10.46 0.65 -42.02
CA SER A 213 11.31 -0.30 -42.74
C SER A 213 11.89 0.26 -44.04
N MET A 214 11.24 1.26 -44.66
CA MET A 214 11.65 1.87 -45.93
C MET A 214 12.52 3.13 -45.75
N GLY A 215 12.78 3.56 -44.51
CA GLY A 215 13.49 4.80 -44.16
C GLY A 215 14.89 4.63 -43.59
N GLY A 216 15.53 3.46 -43.77
CA GLY A 216 16.89 3.15 -43.28
C GLY A 216 17.87 2.83 -44.39
#